data_AF-A0A009S1Q4-F1
#
_entry.id   AF-A0A009S1Q4-F1
#
_cell.length_a   1.000
_cell.length_b   1.000
_cell.length_c   1.000
_cell.angle_alpha   90.00
_cell.angle_beta   90.00
_cell.angle_gamma   90.00
#
_symmetry.space_group_name_H-M   'P 1'
#
loop_
_entity.id
_entity.type
_entity.pdbx_description
1 polymer ?
#
loop_
_entity_poly.entity_id
_entity_poly.type
_entity_poly.pdbx_seq_one_letter_code
_entity_poly.pdbx_strand_id
1 'polypeptide(L)'
;MNINAQNAWLHPISREIQSNTPLRLSTLDNPNEDMQIYQGKLFNDYAIAGSEVAYKSLTNLSTGNPQHYGRWRQNLGGESYNGGVDIYKGNKISFLESSVFKTSGNVKTGESYIFPLYATLTFNFEQTGAQPVNLGIVIDEHGDIRTDIKPNATITDMSGQCATVADSNLIDSLGVQQYRIGSTAATINNPINSDRSVYIRMILANPKFANIDGAIVGLSFIGVSAGTAKLNLYNLLANKIDNNSINLNNGAKGLASWYNPHAATQASYNALENVTPTDEEKALAQRIAGTVTIKLADQSIPACKAIKIKS
;
A
#
# COMPACT_ATOMS: atom_id res chain seq x y z
N MET A 1 -25.41 16.89 16.21
CA MET A 1 -24.03 17.39 16.39
C MET A 1 -23.36 17.29 15.04
N ASN A 2 -22.96 18.43 14.46
CA ASN A 2 -22.40 18.51 13.12
C ASN A 2 -20.93 18.95 13.20
N ILE A 3 -20.14 18.55 12.21
CA ILE A 3 -18.74 18.98 12.10
C ILE A 3 -18.53 19.59 10.73
N ASN A 4 -18.16 20.87 10.69
CA ASN A 4 -17.68 21.51 9.48
C ASN A 4 -16.20 21.16 9.25
N ALA A 5 -15.76 21.21 7.99
CA ALA A 5 -14.37 20.97 7.65
C ALA A 5 -13.43 21.92 8.42
N GLN A 6 -12.46 21.36 9.15
CA GLN A 6 -11.51 22.08 9.99
C GLN A 6 -10.13 21.46 9.80
N ASN A 7 -9.17 22.25 9.30
CA ASN A 7 -7.86 21.73 8.90
C ASN A 7 -6.70 22.23 9.78
N ALA A 8 -6.96 23.20 10.66
CA ALA A 8 -5.93 23.87 11.46
C ALA A 8 -5.83 23.34 12.91
N TRP A 9 -6.75 22.48 13.33
CA TRP A 9 -6.87 22.09 14.74
C TRP A 9 -5.76 21.15 15.23
N LEU A 10 -5.06 20.48 14.32
CA LEU A 10 -3.96 19.59 14.64
C LEU A 10 -2.66 20.15 14.05
N HIS A 11 -1.65 20.38 14.89
CA HIS A 11 -0.36 20.86 14.42
C HIS A 11 0.32 19.81 13.53
N PRO A 12 0.78 20.15 12.31
CA PRO A 12 1.27 19.17 11.34
C PRO A 12 2.55 18.44 11.80
N ILE A 13 3.40 19.09 12.59
CA ILE A 13 4.66 18.54 13.10
C ILE A 13 4.48 17.88 14.47
N SER A 14 4.12 18.63 15.52
CA SER A 14 3.99 18.08 16.88
C SER A 14 2.82 17.09 17.04
N ARG A 15 1.86 17.10 16.09
CA ARG A 15 0.62 16.30 16.15
C ARG A 15 -0.23 16.59 17.38
N GLU A 16 -0.07 17.77 17.96
CA GLU A 16 -0.86 18.24 19.10
C GLU A 16 -2.04 19.08 18.65
N ILE A 17 -3.15 18.97 19.39
CA ILE A 17 -4.30 19.84 19.20
C ILE A 17 -3.90 21.26 19.57
N GLN A 18 -4.19 22.19 18.67
CA GLN A 18 -3.92 23.60 18.87
C GLN A 18 -5.02 24.21 19.74
N SER A 19 -4.68 24.65 20.95
CA SER A 19 -5.64 25.19 21.92
C SER A 19 -6.30 26.51 21.46
N ASN A 20 -5.64 27.28 20.59
CA ASN A 20 -6.15 28.49 19.97
C ASN A 20 -7.07 28.22 18.77
N THR A 21 -6.96 27.05 18.13
CA THR A 21 -7.84 26.61 17.03
C THR A 21 -8.36 25.20 17.32
N PRO A 22 -9.15 24.98 18.38
CA PRO A 22 -9.60 23.65 18.77
C PRO A 22 -10.54 23.03 17.72
N LEU A 23 -10.67 21.70 17.73
CA LEU A 23 -11.69 21.02 16.94
C LEU A 23 -13.07 21.30 17.53
N ARG A 24 -13.96 21.91 16.75
CA ARG A 24 -15.32 22.26 17.18
C ARG A 24 -16.36 21.29 16.64
N LEU A 25 -17.24 20.85 17.52
CA LEU A 25 -18.39 20.01 17.23
C LEU A 25 -19.65 20.82 17.52
N SER A 26 -20.36 21.19 16.47
CA SER A 26 -21.49 22.10 16.57
C SER A 26 -22.73 21.40 17.09
N THR A 27 -23.26 21.95 18.18
CA THR A 27 -24.54 21.59 18.77
C THR A 27 -25.41 22.84 18.74
N LEU A 28 -26.48 22.85 17.96
CA LEU A 28 -27.41 24.00 17.79
C LEU A 28 -26.82 25.18 16.98
N ASP A 29 -27.62 26.24 16.82
CA ASP A 29 -27.33 27.44 16.01
C ASP A 29 -26.38 28.45 16.70
N ASN A 30 -25.84 28.13 17.89
CA ASN A 30 -25.00 29.02 18.69
C ASN A 30 -23.54 28.54 18.79
N PRO A 31 -22.59 29.12 18.05
CA PRO A 31 -21.18 28.71 18.08
C PRO A 31 -20.46 28.86 19.44
N ASN A 32 -21.06 29.61 20.37
CA ASN A 32 -20.53 29.75 21.74
C ASN A 32 -20.83 28.52 22.60
N GLU A 33 -21.77 27.67 22.16
CA GLU A 33 -22.16 26.43 22.83
C GLU A 33 -21.53 25.20 22.18
N ASP A 34 -20.68 25.37 21.16
CA ASP A 34 -19.95 24.29 20.52
C ASP A 34 -19.09 23.53 21.54
N MET A 35 -19.11 22.20 21.45
CA MET A 35 -18.13 21.38 22.15
C MET A 35 -16.76 21.54 21.46
N GLN A 36 -15.74 21.83 22.26
CA GLN A 36 -14.37 22.03 21.81
C GLN A 36 -13.48 20.90 22.31
N ILE A 37 -12.80 20.21 21.39
CA ILE A 37 -11.66 19.37 21.73
C ILE A 37 -10.41 20.23 21.58
N TYR A 38 -9.79 20.57 22.72
CA TYR A 38 -8.80 21.66 22.81
C TYR A 38 -7.40 21.20 23.24
N GLN A 39 -7.26 19.95 23.65
CA GLN A 39 -6.00 19.35 24.06
C GLN A 39 -5.95 17.90 23.60
N GLY A 40 -4.76 17.43 23.26
CA GLY A 40 -4.50 16.04 22.91
C GLY A 40 -3.31 15.93 21.98
N LYS A 41 -2.68 14.75 21.94
CA LYS A 41 -1.63 14.42 20.99
C LYS A 41 -1.98 13.17 20.21
N LEU A 42 -1.92 13.26 18.88
CA LEU A 42 -2.12 12.12 18.01
C LEU A 42 -0.84 11.28 17.97
N PHE A 43 -0.89 10.08 18.55
CA PHE A 43 0.22 9.13 18.54
C PHE A 43 0.07 8.12 17.41
N ASN A 44 1.21 7.75 16.82
CA ASN A 44 1.32 6.72 15.78
C ASN A 44 0.36 6.93 14.60
N ASP A 45 0.08 8.21 14.30
CA ASP A 45 -0.92 8.65 13.33
C ASP A 45 -2.30 7.96 13.49
N TYR A 46 -2.62 7.53 14.72
CA TYR A 46 -3.75 6.68 15.01
C TYR A 46 -4.72 7.27 16.02
N ALA A 47 -4.28 7.57 17.24
CA ALA A 47 -5.19 7.87 18.33
C ALA A 47 -4.69 8.99 19.25
N ILE A 48 -5.65 9.65 19.89
CA ILE A 48 -5.48 10.56 21.01
C ILE A 48 -6.12 9.89 22.21
N ALA A 49 -5.36 9.68 23.27
CA ALA A 49 -5.84 9.03 24.49
C ALA A 49 -6.40 10.06 25.48
N GLY A 50 -7.62 9.85 25.99
CA GLY A 50 -8.28 10.70 26.98
C GLY A 50 -7.95 10.37 28.44
N SER A 51 -7.29 9.23 28.69
CA SER A 51 -6.94 8.75 30.03
C SER A 51 -5.50 8.24 30.11
N GLU A 52 -4.96 8.15 31.32
CA GLU A 52 -3.60 7.62 31.56
C GLU A 52 -3.47 6.15 31.14
N VAL A 53 -4.50 5.33 31.42
CA VAL A 53 -4.50 3.91 31.03
C VAL A 53 -4.43 3.76 29.52
N ALA A 54 -5.26 4.50 28.78
CA ALA A 54 -5.25 4.51 27.32
C ALA A 54 -3.92 5.06 26.77
N TYR A 55 -3.36 6.11 27.39
CA TYR A 55 -2.08 6.70 27.00
C TYR A 55 -0.93 5.70 27.13
N LYS A 56 -0.83 5.00 28.28
CA LYS A 56 0.20 3.98 28.51
C LYS A 56 0.08 2.83 27.51
N SER A 57 -1.15 2.38 27.25
CA SER A 57 -1.41 1.36 26.23
C SER A 57 -1.00 1.81 24.82
N LEU A 58 -1.26 3.07 24.46
CA LEU A 58 -0.97 3.62 23.14
C LEU A 58 0.52 3.90 22.90
N THR A 59 1.24 4.29 23.96
CA THR A 59 2.65 4.72 23.89
C THR A 59 3.65 3.66 24.36
N ASN A 60 3.16 2.60 25.02
CA ASN A 60 3.97 1.59 25.71
C ASN A 60 4.90 2.16 26.79
N LEU A 61 4.55 3.32 27.36
CA LEU A 61 5.27 3.95 28.47
C LEU A 61 4.70 3.51 29.82
N SER A 62 5.55 3.49 30.85
CA SER A 62 5.15 3.18 32.24
C SER A 62 4.52 4.38 32.96
N THR A 63 4.75 5.60 32.47
CA THR A 63 4.27 6.87 33.03
C THR A 63 3.36 7.60 32.05
N GLY A 64 2.36 8.29 32.58
CA GLY A 64 1.46 9.14 31.81
C GLY A 64 2.03 10.54 31.52
N ASN A 65 1.48 11.23 30.52
CA ASN A 65 1.71 12.65 30.30
C ASN A 65 0.38 13.39 30.12
N PRO A 66 -0.14 14.06 31.17
CA PRO A 66 -1.44 14.72 31.14
C PRO A 66 -1.62 15.81 30.07
N GLN A 67 -0.53 16.44 29.61
CA GLN A 67 -0.57 17.45 28.54
C GLN A 67 -0.90 16.83 27.18
N HIS A 68 -0.64 15.54 27.01
CA HIS A 68 -0.95 14.81 25.79
C HIS A 68 -2.35 14.19 25.79
N TYR A 69 -3.09 14.28 26.90
CA TYR A 69 -4.41 13.66 26.99
C TYR A 69 -5.44 14.46 26.20
N GLY A 70 -6.34 13.73 25.54
CA GLY A 70 -7.51 14.28 24.88
C GLY A 70 -8.45 14.94 25.89
N ARG A 71 -8.69 16.24 25.75
CA ARG A 71 -9.64 16.99 26.59
C ARG A 71 -10.67 17.71 25.75
N TRP A 72 -11.90 17.68 26.24
CA TRP A 72 -13.00 18.45 25.67
C TRP A 72 -13.61 19.39 26.72
N ARG A 73 -14.21 20.48 26.25
CA ARG A 73 -14.98 21.42 27.05
C ARG A 73 -16.19 21.93 26.27
N GLN A 74 -17.25 22.30 26.97
CA GLN A 74 -18.45 22.90 26.39
C GLN A 74 -19.10 23.83 27.42
N ASN A 75 -19.62 24.97 26.98
CA ASN A 75 -20.47 25.82 27.79
C ASN A 75 -21.89 25.73 27.25
N LEU A 76 -22.87 25.37 28.07
CA LEU A 76 -24.27 25.22 27.64
C LEU A 76 -25.18 25.81 28.70
N GLY A 77 -26.03 26.78 28.31
CA GLY A 77 -27.00 27.36 29.25
C GLY A 77 -26.39 28.04 30.48
N GLY A 78 -25.14 28.52 30.39
CA GLY A 78 -24.41 29.13 31.51
C GLY A 78 -23.62 28.15 32.39
N GLU A 79 -23.69 26.85 32.11
CA GLU A 79 -22.90 25.82 32.80
C GLU A 79 -21.69 25.39 31.98
N SER A 80 -20.57 25.11 32.66
CA SER A 80 -19.32 24.64 32.05
C SER A 80 -19.12 23.14 32.27
N TYR A 81 -19.03 22.41 31.17
CA TYR A 81 -18.76 20.98 31.12
C TYR A 81 -17.36 20.73 30.57
N ASN A 82 -16.66 19.73 31.11
CA ASN A 82 -15.36 19.30 30.60
C ASN A 82 -15.11 17.82 30.91
N GLY A 83 -14.19 17.20 30.16
CA GLY A 83 -13.86 15.80 30.36
C GLY A 83 -12.69 15.31 29.52
N GLY A 84 -12.39 14.01 29.64
CA GLY A 84 -11.48 13.29 28.75
C GLY A 84 -12.18 12.83 27.48
N VAL A 85 -11.45 12.75 26.36
CA VAL A 85 -11.95 12.17 25.10
C VAL A 85 -10.88 11.30 24.46
N ASP A 86 -11.28 10.11 24.03
CA ASP A 86 -10.47 9.26 23.16
C ASP A 86 -10.88 9.51 21.70
N ILE A 87 -9.92 9.79 20.83
CA ILE A 87 -10.13 9.91 19.38
C ILE A 87 -9.30 8.83 18.70
N TYR A 88 -9.90 8.07 17.79
CA TYR A 88 -9.20 7.06 16.99
C TYR A 88 -9.50 7.26 15.51
N LYS A 89 -8.46 7.13 14.67
CA LYS A 89 -8.67 6.98 13.23
C LYS A 89 -9.28 5.60 12.98
N GLY A 90 -10.49 5.59 12.44
CA GLY A 90 -11.21 4.34 12.13
C GLY A 90 -10.44 3.40 11.18
N ASN A 91 -9.53 3.94 10.36
CA ASN A 91 -8.57 3.16 9.58
C ASN A 91 -7.16 3.70 9.83
N LYS A 92 -6.32 2.97 10.58
CA LYS A 92 -4.89 3.28 10.67
C LYS A 92 -4.27 3.08 9.29
N ILE A 93 -3.63 4.12 8.77
CA ILE A 93 -2.66 3.99 7.68
C ILE A 93 -1.32 3.83 8.38
N SER A 94 -0.75 2.63 8.32
CA SER A 94 0.53 2.27 8.93
C SER A 94 1.55 1.95 7.84
N PHE A 95 2.83 1.81 8.19
CA PHE A 95 3.85 1.31 7.27
C PHE A 95 4.39 -0.01 7.83
N LEU A 96 4.32 -1.09 7.03
CA LEU A 96 4.74 -2.45 7.41
C LEU A 96 4.23 -2.90 8.79
N GLU A 97 2.96 -2.64 9.11
CA GLU A 97 2.38 -3.05 10.39
C GLU A 97 2.45 -4.57 10.55
N SER A 98 3.04 -5.05 11.64
CA SER A 98 3.31 -6.49 11.89
C SER A 98 2.05 -7.37 11.96
N SER A 99 0.86 -6.77 12.09
CA SER A 99 -0.42 -7.47 12.01
C SER A 99 -0.77 -7.90 10.57
N VAL A 100 -0.16 -7.26 9.56
CA VAL A 100 -0.34 -7.50 8.12
C VAL A 100 0.97 -7.97 7.49
N PHE A 101 2.06 -7.24 7.72
CA PHE A 101 3.39 -7.50 7.15
C PHE A 101 4.21 -8.41 8.07
N LYS A 102 3.87 -9.71 8.08
CA LYS A 102 4.52 -10.71 8.93
C LYS A 102 5.79 -11.28 8.29
N THR A 103 6.92 -11.07 8.95
CA THR A 103 8.26 -11.56 8.56
C THR A 103 8.82 -12.46 9.66
N SER A 104 9.86 -13.24 9.36
CA SER A 104 10.58 -13.99 10.40
C SER A 104 11.16 -13.09 11.50
N GLY A 105 11.47 -11.83 11.19
CA GLY A 105 12.01 -10.86 12.14
C GLY A 105 11.01 -10.37 13.18
N ASN A 106 9.70 -10.41 12.89
CA ASN A 106 8.67 -9.81 13.74
C ASN A 106 7.63 -10.78 14.32
N VAL A 107 7.76 -12.09 14.03
CA VAL A 107 6.95 -13.15 14.66
C VAL A 107 7.77 -13.93 15.70
N LYS A 108 7.07 -14.62 16.61
CA LYS A 108 7.71 -15.51 17.59
C LYS A 108 8.06 -16.86 16.97
N THR A 109 9.00 -17.59 17.56
CA THR A 109 9.26 -18.99 17.19
C THR A 109 7.96 -19.81 17.32
N GLY A 110 7.68 -20.64 16.32
CA GLY A 110 6.44 -21.40 16.18
C GLY A 110 5.29 -20.65 15.51
N GLU A 111 5.39 -19.33 15.31
CA GLU A 111 4.36 -18.56 14.60
C GLU A 111 4.58 -18.54 13.08
N SER A 112 3.49 -18.36 12.34
CA SER A 112 3.53 -18.23 10.88
C SER A 112 3.84 -16.81 10.41
N TYR A 113 4.59 -16.72 9.32
CA TYR A 113 4.90 -15.50 8.60
C TYR A 113 4.76 -15.70 7.08
N ILE A 114 4.62 -14.60 6.33
CA ILE A 114 4.29 -14.66 4.89
C ILE A 114 5.27 -13.92 3.97
N PHE A 115 6.13 -13.07 4.53
CA PHE A 115 7.20 -12.37 3.79
C PHE A 115 8.57 -13.03 4.06
N PRO A 116 9.40 -13.26 3.01
CA PRO A 116 9.23 -12.81 1.63
C PRO A 116 8.12 -13.55 0.88
N LEU A 117 7.33 -12.81 0.11
CA LEU A 117 6.15 -13.27 -0.63
C LEU A 117 6.46 -13.33 -2.13
N TYR A 118 6.49 -14.55 -2.69
CA TYR A 118 6.67 -14.78 -4.11
C TYR A 118 5.32 -14.84 -4.84
N ALA A 119 5.22 -14.12 -5.96
CA ALA A 119 3.99 -14.00 -6.72
C ALA A 119 4.27 -13.85 -8.21
N THR A 120 3.25 -14.08 -9.04
CA THR A 120 3.27 -13.76 -10.47
C THR A 120 2.23 -12.68 -10.74
N LEU A 121 2.69 -11.57 -11.33
CA LEU A 121 1.82 -10.55 -11.91
C LEU A 121 1.48 -10.95 -13.34
N THR A 122 0.23 -10.71 -13.76
CA THR A 122 -0.19 -10.85 -15.16
C THR A 122 -0.66 -9.50 -15.67
N PHE A 123 0.09 -8.94 -16.62
CA PHE A 123 -0.21 -7.70 -17.31
C PHE A 123 -1.11 -8.01 -18.51
N ASN A 124 -2.36 -7.58 -18.45
CA ASN A 124 -3.31 -7.67 -19.54
C ASN A 124 -3.38 -6.31 -20.22
N PHE A 125 -3.32 -6.29 -21.55
CA PHE A 125 -3.35 -5.06 -22.35
C PHE A 125 -4.80 -4.68 -22.67
N GLU A 126 -5.11 -3.39 -22.66
CA GLU A 126 -6.40 -2.88 -23.15
C GLU A 126 -6.54 -3.05 -24.67
N GLN A 127 -5.44 -2.91 -25.41
CA GLN A 127 -5.42 -3.12 -26.85
C GLN A 127 -5.73 -4.58 -27.20
N THR A 128 -6.72 -4.77 -28.08
CA THR A 128 -7.11 -6.10 -28.56
C THR A 128 -5.98 -6.77 -29.34
N GLY A 129 -5.80 -8.08 -29.14
CA GLY A 129 -4.80 -8.90 -29.84
C GLY A 129 -3.42 -8.96 -29.18
N ALA A 130 -3.12 -8.09 -28.21
CA ALA A 130 -1.88 -8.18 -27.43
C ALA A 130 -1.94 -9.33 -26.41
N GLN A 131 -0.89 -10.15 -26.37
CA GLN A 131 -0.78 -11.28 -25.43
C GLN A 131 -0.44 -10.79 -24.02
N PRO A 132 -1.09 -11.33 -22.97
CA PRO A 132 -0.71 -11.02 -21.60
C PRO A 132 0.74 -11.38 -21.30
N VAL A 133 1.38 -10.62 -20.41
CA VAL A 133 2.75 -10.87 -19.96
C VAL A 133 2.74 -11.26 -18.49
N ASN A 134 3.32 -12.41 -18.17
CA ASN A 134 3.54 -12.86 -16.80
C ASN A 134 4.91 -12.41 -16.30
N LEU A 135 4.96 -11.84 -15.10
CA LEU A 135 6.20 -11.44 -14.44
C LEU A 135 6.23 -11.99 -13.01
N GLY A 136 7.23 -12.82 -12.70
CA GLY A 136 7.53 -13.24 -11.35
C GLY A 136 8.11 -12.09 -10.53
N ILE A 137 7.62 -11.94 -9.30
CA ILE A 137 8.10 -10.95 -8.34
C ILE A 137 8.30 -11.60 -6.98
N VAL A 138 9.13 -10.96 -6.15
CA VAL A 138 9.14 -11.16 -4.71
C VAL A 138 9.06 -9.82 -4.00
N ILE A 139 8.20 -9.77 -2.99
CA ILE A 139 8.18 -8.73 -1.98
C ILE A 139 8.98 -9.26 -0.81
N ASP A 140 10.13 -8.64 -0.51
CA ASP A 140 11.04 -9.13 0.52
C ASP A 140 10.61 -8.75 1.94
N GLU A 141 11.36 -9.17 2.97
CA GLU A 141 11.07 -8.85 4.37
C GLU A 141 11.24 -7.37 4.75
N HIS A 142 11.81 -6.54 3.88
CA HIS A 142 11.93 -5.10 4.07
C HIS A 142 10.86 -4.32 3.28
N GLY A 143 10.05 -5.04 2.49
CA GLY A 143 9.03 -4.45 1.66
C GLY A 143 9.57 -3.91 0.33
N ASP A 144 10.80 -4.23 -0.05
CA ASP A 144 11.30 -3.99 -1.39
C ASP A 144 10.72 -5.02 -2.36
N ILE A 145 10.55 -4.62 -3.62
CA ILE A 145 10.02 -5.48 -4.67
C ILE A 145 11.10 -5.64 -5.73
N ARG A 146 11.47 -6.90 -5.98
CA ARG A 146 12.33 -7.29 -7.09
C ARG A 146 11.65 -8.33 -7.95
N THR A 147 12.20 -8.54 -9.14
CA THR A 147 11.79 -9.63 -10.00
C THR A 147 12.23 -11.00 -9.45
N ASP A 148 11.51 -12.02 -9.88
CA ASP A 148 11.84 -13.44 -9.76
C ASP A 148 11.63 -14.06 -11.14
N ILE A 149 12.52 -13.76 -12.09
CA ILE A 149 12.46 -14.23 -13.48
C ILE A 149 13.13 -15.61 -13.54
N LYS A 150 12.44 -16.61 -14.07
CA LYS A 150 13.01 -17.95 -14.29
C LYS A 150 14.03 -18.01 -15.42
N PRO A 151 14.91 -19.02 -15.45
CA PRO A 151 15.71 -19.34 -16.63
C PRO A 151 14.82 -19.60 -17.86
N ASN A 152 15.32 -19.24 -19.04
CA ASN A 152 14.60 -19.42 -20.32
C ASN A 152 13.24 -18.68 -20.40
N ALA A 153 13.10 -17.56 -19.68
CA ALA A 153 11.95 -16.69 -19.80
C ALA A 153 11.73 -16.21 -21.24
N THR A 154 10.47 -16.12 -21.65
CA THR A 154 10.06 -15.59 -22.96
C THR A 154 9.51 -14.18 -22.81
N ILE A 155 9.21 -13.52 -23.93
CA ILE A 155 8.64 -12.16 -23.95
C ILE A 155 7.26 -12.07 -23.28
N THR A 156 6.53 -13.18 -23.16
CA THR A 156 5.19 -13.24 -22.53
C THR A 156 5.19 -14.02 -21.21
N ASP A 157 6.25 -14.75 -20.91
CA ASP A 157 6.36 -15.56 -19.69
C ASP A 157 7.72 -15.39 -19.02
N MET A 158 7.76 -14.43 -18.11
CA MET A 158 8.83 -14.16 -17.15
C MET A 158 8.40 -14.57 -15.73
N SER A 159 7.53 -15.56 -15.58
CA SER A 159 7.16 -16.13 -14.27
C SER A 159 8.38 -16.68 -13.51
N GLY A 160 8.23 -16.84 -12.20
CA GLY A 160 9.32 -17.19 -11.29
C GLY A 160 9.36 -18.61 -10.79
N GLN A 161 10.49 -18.95 -10.14
CA GLN A 161 10.74 -20.24 -9.49
C GLN A 161 11.27 -20.06 -8.05
N CYS A 162 11.13 -18.85 -7.50
CA CYS A 162 11.50 -18.48 -6.14
C CYS A 162 12.98 -18.72 -5.85
N ALA A 163 13.83 -18.31 -6.79
CA ALA A 163 15.27 -18.43 -6.66
C ALA A 163 15.81 -17.42 -5.65
N THR A 164 16.80 -17.85 -4.86
CA THR A 164 17.41 -17.01 -3.84
C THR A 164 18.40 -16.04 -4.50
N VAL A 165 18.37 -14.77 -4.11
CA VAL A 165 19.31 -13.75 -4.62
C VAL A 165 20.28 -13.37 -3.52
N ALA A 166 21.57 -13.30 -3.85
CA ALA A 166 22.56 -12.64 -3.01
C ALA A 166 22.62 -11.15 -3.39
N ASP A 167 22.55 -10.25 -2.41
CA ASP A 167 22.26 -8.82 -2.63
C ASP A 167 23.27 -8.05 -3.49
N SER A 168 24.50 -8.55 -3.67
CA SER A 168 25.60 -7.75 -4.23
C SER A 168 25.49 -7.48 -5.74
N ASN A 169 24.84 -8.36 -6.51
CA ASN A 169 24.70 -8.21 -7.96
C ASN A 169 23.29 -8.51 -8.50
N LEU A 170 22.35 -8.84 -7.61
CA LEU A 170 20.99 -9.25 -7.97
C LEU A 170 20.95 -10.45 -8.93
N ILE A 171 21.99 -11.29 -8.96
CA ILE A 171 21.96 -12.56 -9.68
C ILE A 171 21.46 -13.63 -8.71
N ASP A 172 20.46 -14.39 -9.15
CA ASP A 172 19.89 -15.46 -8.34
C ASP A 172 20.70 -16.76 -8.38
N SER A 173 20.30 -17.72 -7.55
CA SER A 173 20.90 -19.05 -7.46
C SER A 173 20.79 -19.88 -8.75
N LEU A 174 20.01 -19.44 -9.74
CA LEU A 174 19.87 -20.06 -11.05
C LEU A 174 20.67 -19.30 -12.13
N GLY A 175 21.45 -18.29 -11.74
CA GLY A 175 22.28 -17.48 -12.64
C GLY A 175 21.50 -16.43 -13.43
N VAL A 176 20.26 -16.10 -13.03
CA VAL A 176 19.43 -15.11 -13.73
C VAL A 176 19.57 -13.75 -13.06
N GLN A 177 19.80 -12.71 -13.87
CA GLN A 177 19.76 -11.33 -13.42
C GLN A 177 18.33 -10.93 -13.02
N GLN A 178 18.20 -10.49 -11.77
CA GLN A 178 16.98 -9.92 -11.23
C GLN A 178 17.09 -8.39 -11.12
N TYR A 179 15.94 -7.73 -11.05
CA TYR A 179 15.82 -6.28 -11.10
C TYR A 179 15.00 -5.78 -9.92
N ARG A 180 15.49 -4.75 -9.22
CA ARG A 180 14.68 -4.00 -8.27
C ARG A 180 13.69 -3.16 -9.06
N ILE A 181 12.41 -3.32 -8.78
CA ILE A 181 11.33 -2.72 -9.56
C ILE A 181 10.37 -1.88 -8.72
N GLY A 182 10.44 -1.95 -7.39
CA GLY A 182 9.47 -1.22 -6.58
C GLY A 182 9.63 -1.41 -5.09
N SER A 183 8.62 -0.93 -4.37
CA SER A 183 8.49 -1.09 -2.93
C SER A 183 7.01 -1.17 -2.53
N THR A 184 6.78 -1.67 -1.34
CA THR A 184 5.53 -1.53 -0.62
C THR A 184 5.38 -0.10 -0.08
N ALA A 185 4.16 0.25 0.30
CA ALA A 185 3.80 1.51 0.91
C ALA A 185 2.91 1.25 2.14
N ALA A 186 1.82 2.00 2.27
CA ALA A 186 0.94 1.89 3.42
C ALA A 186 0.33 0.49 3.60
N THR A 187 0.14 0.09 4.85
CA THR A 187 -0.63 -1.07 5.28
C THR A 187 -2.00 -0.63 5.78
N ILE A 188 -3.01 -1.47 5.53
CA ILE A 188 -4.37 -1.35 6.06
C ILE A 188 -4.67 -2.63 6.84
N ASN A 189 -5.09 -2.48 8.09
CA ASN A 189 -5.56 -3.59 8.93
C ASN A 189 -7.01 -3.35 9.36
N ASN A 190 -7.95 -3.80 8.53
CA ASN A 190 -9.38 -3.72 8.76
C ASN A 190 -10.04 -5.10 8.56
N PRO A 191 -9.87 -6.02 9.54
CA PRO A 191 -10.35 -7.38 9.43
C PRO A 191 -11.88 -7.50 9.36
N ILE A 192 -12.63 -6.51 9.87
CA ILE A 192 -14.10 -6.46 9.79
C ILE A 192 -14.57 -6.42 8.34
N ASN A 193 -13.82 -5.73 7.47
CA ASN A 193 -14.15 -5.58 6.06
C ASN A 193 -13.37 -6.54 5.15
N SER A 194 -12.77 -7.61 5.70
CA SER A 194 -11.89 -8.53 4.98
C SER A 194 -10.74 -7.81 4.25
N ASP A 195 -10.23 -6.72 4.83
CA ASP A 195 -9.20 -5.88 4.23
C ASP A 195 -7.96 -5.86 5.14
N ARG A 196 -7.01 -6.72 4.81
CA ARG A 196 -5.67 -6.69 5.39
C ARG A 196 -4.69 -6.58 4.26
N SER A 197 -4.27 -5.37 3.96
CA SER A 197 -3.64 -5.07 2.68
C SER A 197 -2.36 -4.27 2.83
N VAL A 198 -1.53 -4.34 1.80
CA VAL A 198 -0.37 -3.48 1.59
C VAL A 198 -0.48 -2.84 0.21
N TYR A 199 -0.20 -1.53 0.11
CA TYR A 199 -0.07 -0.88 -1.19
C TYR A 199 1.29 -1.20 -1.81
N ILE A 200 1.35 -1.38 -3.12
CA ILE A 200 2.58 -1.61 -3.87
C ILE A 200 2.78 -0.54 -4.93
N ARG A 201 4.03 -0.24 -5.25
CA ARG A 201 4.44 0.70 -6.30
C ARG A 201 5.57 0.10 -7.11
N MET A 202 5.45 0.06 -8.43
CA MET A 202 6.46 -0.52 -9.30
C MET A 202 6.68 0.30 -10.57
N ILE A 203 7.92 0.30 -11.05
CA ILE A 203 8.36 0.88 -12.32
C ILE A 203 9.20 -0.16 -13.05
N LEU A 204 8.79 -0.54 -14.25
CA LEU A 204 9.50 -1.49 -15.11
C LEU A 204 10.26 -0.71 -16.18
N ALA A 205 11.43 -0.14 -15.85
CA ALA A 205 12.22 0.68 -16.77
C ALA A 205 13.50 -0.06 -17.22
N ASN A 206 13.34 -1.11 -18.02
CA ASN A 206 14.46 -1.87 -18.57
C ASN A 206 14.01 -2.66 -19.82
N PRO A 207 14.80 -2.65 -20.92
CA PRO A 207 14.48 -3.41 -22.13
C PRO A 207 14.25 -4.91 -21.92
N LYS A 208 14.79 -5.49 -20.82
CA LYS A 208 14.52 -6.88 -20.43
C LYS A 208 13.03 -7.19 -20.29
N PHE A 209 12.22 -6.20 -19.96
CA PHE A 209 10.78 -6.32 -19.77
C PHE A 209 9.97 -6.33 -21.08
N ALA A 210 10.62 -6.11 -22.23
CA ALA A 210 10.03 -6.21 -23.56
C ALA A 210 8.69 -5.46 -23.67
N ASN A 211 7.57 -6.18 -23.78
CA ASN A 211 6.25 -5.58 -24.02
C ASN A 211 5.71 -4.77 -22.83
N ILE A 212 6.26 -4.93 -21.63
CA ILE A 212 5.89 -4.16 -20.44
C ILE A 212 7.01 -3.22 -19.98
N ASP A 213 8.01 -2.97 -20.84
CA ASP A 213 9.00 -1.92 -20.58
C ASP A 213 8.34 -0.53 -20.61
N GLY A 214 8.64 0.27 -19.59
CA GLY A 214 7.99 1.55 -19.26
C GLY A 214 6.73 1.43 -18.42
N ALA A 215 6.24 0.21 -18.13
CA ALA A 215 5.00 0.05 -17.36
C ALA A 215 5.21 0.45 -15.88
N ILE A 216 4.21 1.16 -15.35
CA ILE A 216 4.11 1.57 -13.96
C ILE A 216 2.85 0.98 -13.32
N VAL A 217 2.95 0.63 -12.04
CA VAL A 217 1.84 0.07 -11.25
C VAL A 217 1.79 0.77 -9.90
N GLY A 218 0.60 1.14 -9.44
CA GLY A 218 0.39 1.69 -8.10
C GLY A 218 0.92 3.12 -7.88
N LEU A 219 1.30 3.79 -8.96
CA LEU A 219 1.75 5.18 -8.96
C LEU A 219 0.65 6.08 -9.53
N SER A 220 0.33 7.14 -8.78
CA SER A 220 -0.62 8.18 -9.17
C SER A 220 0.10 9.51 -9.39
N PHE A 221 -0.25 10.21 -10.47
CA PHE A 221 0.25 11.55 -10.78
C PHE A 221 -0.92 12.50 -11.02
N ILE A 222 -0.62 13.79 -11.13
CA ILE A 222 -1.59 14.77 -11.65
C ILE A 222 -1.76 14.48 -13.15
N GLY A 223 -2.90 13.89 -13.53
CA GLY A 223 -3.21 13.46 -14.91
C GLY A 223 -3.47 11.95 -15.03
N VAL A 224 -3.28 11.40 -16.24
CA VAL A 224 -3.45 9.96 -16.50
C VAL A 224 -2.34 9.17 -15.81
N SER A 225 -2.72 8.15 -15.04
CA SER A 225 -1.77 7.30 -14.29
C SER A 225 -2.34 5.92 -14.03
N ALA A 226 -1.52 5.00 -13.53
CA ALA A 226 -1.93 3.64 -13.17
C ALA A 226 -2.91 3.61 -11.97
N GLY A 227 -2.97 4.70 -11.19
CA GLY A 227 -3.74 4.75 -9.95
C GLY A 227 -3.07 3.94 -8.84
N THR A 228 -3.84 3.61 -7.80
CA THR A 228 -3.31 2.83 -6.67
C THR A 228 -3.35 1.33 -6.96
N ALA A 229 -2.45 0.58 -6.32
CA ALA A 229 -2.45 -0.88 -6.36
C ALA A 229 -2.36 -1.41 -4.92
N LYS A 230 -3.43 -2.06 -4.46
CA LYS A 230 -3.61 -2.58 -3.11
C LYS A 230 -3.62 -4.11 -3.16
N LEU A 231 -2.60 -4.72 -2.58
CA LEU A 231 -2.47 -6.15 -2.41
C LEU A 231 -3.18 -6.57 -1.12
N ASN A 232 -4.32 -7.24 -1.24
CA ASN A 232 -5.05 -7.78 -0.11
C ASN A 232 -4.53 -9.18 0.25
N LEU A 233 -4.18 -9.36 1.52
CA LEU A 233 -3.56 -10.54 2.13
C LEU A 233 -4.49 -11.22 3.15
N TYR A 234 -5.73 -10.75 3.29
CA TYR A 234 -6.66 -11.20 4.34
C TYR A 234 -6.80 -12.72 4.42
N ASN A 235 -7.04 -13.38 3.28
CA ASN A 235 -7.19 -14.83 3.22
C ASN A 235 -5.86 -15.56 3.51
N LEU A 236 -4.75 -15.08 2.95
CA LEU A 236 -3.43 -15.64 3.20
C LEU A 236 -3.04 -15.57 4.69
N LEU A 237 -3.31 -14.44 5.35
CA LEU A 237 -3.08 -14.23 6.79
C LEU A 237 -3.99 -15.09 7.67
N ALA A 238 -5.10 -15.61 7.13
CA ALA A 238 -5.96 -16.60 7.75
C ALA A 238 -5.56 -18.06 7.40
N ASN A 239 -4.35 -18.26 6.88
CA ASN A 239 -3.81 -19.54 6.43
C ASN A 239 -4.56 -20.22 5.28
N LYS A 240 -5.28 -19.45 4.46
CA LYS A 240 -5.99 -19.98 3.29
C LYS A 240 -5.11 -19.89 2.05
N ILE A 241 -4.79 -21.03 1.45
CA ILE A 241 -4.00 -21.15 0.21
C ILE A 241 -4.91 -21.66 -0.93
N ASP A 242 -5.39 -20.75 -1.77
CA ASP A 242 -6.18 -21.01 -2.99
C ASP A 242 -6.04 -19.83 -3.99
N ASN A 243 -6.83 -19.84 -5.07
CA ASN A 243 -6.80 -18.77 -6.07
C ASN A 243 -7.24 -17.39 -5.55
N ASN A 244 -7.83 -17.32 -4.34
CA ASN A 244 -8.30 -16.10 -3.69
C ASN A 244 -7.47 -15.73 -2.46
N SER A 245 -6.32 -16.39 -2.22
CA SER A 245 -5.42 -16.09 -1.09
C SER A 245 -4.97 -14.63 -1.06
N ILE A 246 -4.68 -14.10 -2.25
CA ILE A 246 -4.28 -12.73 -2.46
C ILE A 246 -5.03 -12.16 -3.66
N ASN A 247 -5.23 -10.85 -3.70
CA ASN A 247 -5.71 -10.15 -4.89
C ASN A 247 -5.11 -8.75 -4.96
N LEU A 248 -5.03 -8.22 -6.17
CA LEU A 248 -4.57 -6.87 -6.45
C LEU A 248 -5.74 -6.05 -6.97
N ASN A 249 -6.06 -4.96 -6.28
CA ASN A 249 -7.17 -4.07 -6.64
C ASN A 249 -6.74 -2.60 -6.57
N ASN A 250 -7.56 -1.70 -7.10
CA ASN A 250 -7.26 -0.27 -7.18
C ASN A 250 -7.56 0.53 -5.88
N GLY A 251 -7.67 -0.13 -4.73
CA GLY A 251 -8.06 0.49 -3.46
C GLY A 251 -9.58 0.68 -3.30
N ALA A 252 -10.30 0.89 -4.39
CA ALA A 252 -11.77 1.01 -4.46
C ALA A 252 -12.47 -0.31 -4.85
N LYS A 253 -11.79 -1.45 -4.69
CA LYS A 253 -12.27 -2.81 -5.04
C LYS A 253 -12.45 -3.09 -6.55
N GLY A 254 -12.02 -2.20 -7.45
CA GLY A 254 -11.87 -2.49 -8.88
C GLY A 254 -10.53 -3.15 -9.21
N LEU A 255 -10.35 -3.65 -10.44
CA LEU A 255 -9.05 -4.20 -10.87
C LEU A 255 -7.95 -3.14 -10.77
N ALA A 256 -6.75 -3.56 -10.37
CA ALA A 256 -5.58 -2.70 -10.46
C ALA A 256 -5.21 -2.50 -11.94
N SER A 257 -4.77 -1.29 -12.26
CA SER A 257 -4.33 -0.92 -13.60
C SER A 257 -2.82 -0.74 -13.65
N TRP A 258 -2.29 -0.79 -14.86
CA TRP A 258 -0.94 -0.33 -15.18
C TRP A 258 -1.02 0.71 -16.29
N TYR A 259 -0.02 1.58 -16.35
CA TYR A 259 0.09 2.63 -17.36
C TYR A 259 1.52 2.67 -17.88
N ASN A 260 1.74 3.15 -19.09
CA ASN A 260 3.06 3.31 -19.68
C ASN A 260 3.17 4.73 -20.25
N PRO A 261 3.80 5.67 -19.51
CA PRO A 261 3.95 7.04 -19.98
C PRO A 261 4.81 7.11 -21.25
N HIS A 262 5.80 6.24 -21.41
CA HIS A 262 6.64 6.20 -22.59
C HIS A 262 5.83 5.83 -23.84
N ALA A 263 5.01 4.79 -23.77
CA ALA A 263 4.10 4.42 -24.85
C ALA A 263 3.07 5.51 -25.18
N ALA A 264 2.54 6.20 -24.15
CA ALA A 264 1.59 7.30 -24.34
C ALA A 264 2.23 8.51 -25.05
N THR A 265 3.46 8.84 -24.68
CA THR A 265 4.23 9.90 -25.37
C THR A 265 4.54 9.49 -26.81
N GLN A 266 4.93 8.23 -27.05
CA GLN A 266 5.13 7.72 -28.41
C GLN A 266 3.85 7.81 -29.25
N ALA A 267 2.69 7.47 -28.68
CA ALA A 267 1.41 7.58 -29.38
C ALA A 267 1.09 9.03 -29.76
N SER A 268 1.38 9.99 -28.86
CA SER A 268 1.24 11.42 -29.14
C SER A 268 2.18 11.88 -30.25
N TYR A 269 3.43 11.42 -30.23
CA TYR A 269 4.42 11.74 -31.26
C TYR A 269 4.01 11.19 -32.64
N ASN A 270 3.54 9.94 -32.68
CA ASN A 270 3.10 9.28 -33.91
C ASN A 270 1.89 9.97 -34.57
N ALA A 271 1.15 10.78 -33.81
CA ALA A 271 -0.03 11.50 -34.30
C ALA A 271 0.28 12.89 -34.88
N LEU A 272 1.55 13.35 -34.84
CA LEU A 272 1.95 14.64 -35.38
C LEU A 272 1.93 14.66 -36.92
N GLU A 273 1.55 15.80 -37.50
CA GLU A 273 1.67 16.02 -38.95
C GLU A 273 3.14 15.96 -39.39
N ASN A 274 3.40 15.29 -40.52
CA ASN A 274 4.74 15.08 -41.10
C ASN A 274 5.67 14.11 -40.34
N VAL A 275 5.14 13.31 -39.41
CA VAL A 275 5.86 12.15 -38.84
C VAL A 275 5.44 10.89 -39.59
N THR A 276 6.41 10.05 -39.97
CA THR A 276 6.17 8.70 -40.50
C THR A 276 6.73 7.69 -39.50
N PRO A 277 5.90 7.17 -38.57
CA PRO A 277 6.38 6.25 -37.54
C PRO A 277 6.86 4.94 -38.14
N THR A 278 7.94 4.42 -37.58
CA THR A 278 8.42 3.05 -37.78
C THR A 278 7.42 2.03 -37.21
N ASP A 279 7.57 0.76 -37.58
CA ASP A 279 6.67 -0.29 -37.08
C ASP A 279 6.90 -0.56 -35.59
N GLU A 280 8.13 -0.41 -35.10
CA GLU A 280 8.47 -0.48 -33.68
C GLU A 280 7.79 0.63 -32.88
N GLU A 281 7.80 1.87 -33.39
CA GLU A 281 7.13 3.01 -32.76
C GLU A 281 5.61 2.85 -32.73
N LYS A 282 5.01 2.29 -33.78
CA LYS A 282 3.58 1.94 -33.79
C LYS A 282 3.29 0.85 -32.77
N ALA A 283 4.14 -0.17 -32.67
CA ALA A 283 3.97 -1.26 -31.73
C ALA A 283 4.10 -0.81 -30.27
N LEU A 284 5.03 0.12 -29.97
CA LEU A 284 5.16 0.74 -28.65
C LEU A 284 3.92 1.57 -28.31
N ALA A 285 3.42 2.39 -29.24
CA ALA A 285 2.25 3.25 -29.05
C ALA A 285 0.95 2.50 -28.74
N GLN A 286 0.90 1.17 -28.93
CA GLN A 286 -0.25 0.33 -28.57
C GLN A 286 -0.23 -0.16 -27.11
N ARG A 287 0.87 0.05 -26.39
CA ARG A 287 1.12 -0.54 -25.05
C ARG A 287 0.94 0.48 -23.94
N ILE A 288 -0.10 1.30 -24.02
CA ILE A 288 -0.31 2.46 -23.14
C ILE A 288 -0.83 2.05 -21.76
N ALA A 289 -1.81 1.16 -21.71
CA ALA A 289 -2.51 0.85 -20.48
C ALA A 289 -3.11 -0.55 -20.49
N GLY A 290 -3.53 -0.97 -19.30
CA GLY A 290 -4.18 -2.24 -19.10
C GLY A 290 -4.48 -2.54 -17.63
N THR A 291 -4.85 -3.80 -17.38
CA THR A 291 -5.09 -4.30 -16.02
C THR A 291 -3.96 -5.22 -15.57
N VAL A 292 -3.71 -5.27 -14.27
CA VAL A 292 -2.74 -6.16 -13.66
C VAL A 292 -3.39 -7.00 -12.58
N THR A 293 -3.23 -8.32 -12.68
CA THR A 293 -3.68 -9.28 -11.67
C THR A 293 -2.47 -9.92 -10.99
N ILE A 294 -2.70 -10.56 -9.84
CA ILE A 294 -1.65 -11.24 -9.07
C ILE A 294 -2.13 -12.62 -8.65
N LYS A 295 -1.21 -13.59 -8.64
CA LYS A 295 -1.40 -14.89 -7.99
C LYS A 295 -0.15 -15.26 -7.21
N LEU A 296 -0.30 -16.12 -6.20
CA LEU A 296 0.85 -16.72 -5.52
C LEU A 296 1.72 -17.47 -6.54
N ALA A 297 3.04 -17.52 -6.30
CA ALA A 297 3.93 -18.40 -7.04
C ALA A 297 3.53 -19.88 -6.84
N ASP A 298 4.10 -20.79 -7.62
CA ASP A 298 3.75 -22.21 -7.55
C ASP A 298 4.03 -22.79 -6.16
N GLN A 299 2.97 -23.06 -5.40
CA GLN A 299 3.04 -23.54 -4.03
C GLN A 299 3.55 -24.99 -3.91
N SER A 300 3.68 -25.72 -5.03
CA SER A 300 4.33 -27.04 -5.06
C SER A 300 5.84 -26.96 -4.90
N ILE A 301 6.46 -25.82 -5.22
CA ILE A 301 7.89 -25.58 -5.05
C ILE A 301 8.15 -25.22 -3.58
N PRO A 302 9.00 -25.97 -2.84
CA PRO A 302 9.23 -25.72 -1.42
C PRO A 302 9.70 -24.30 -1.08
N ALA A 303 10.56 -23.71 -1.92
CA ALA A 303 11.04 -22.34 -1.75
C ALA A 303 9.94 -21.27 -1.97
N CYS A 304 8.89 -21.60 -2.73
CA CYS A 304 7.78 -20.70 -3.06
C CYS A 304 6.64 -20.72 -2.04
N LYS A 305 6.70 -21.56 -1.00
CA LYS A 305 5.63 -21.64 0.00
C LYS A 305 5.37 -20.27 0.61
N ALA A 306 4.14 -19.79 0.46
CA ALA A 306 3.73 -18.46 0.91
C ALA A 306 3.61 -18.38 2.43
N ILE A 307 3.30 -19.48 3.11
CA ILE A 307 3.20 -19.55 4.57
C ILE A 307 4.39 -20.35 5.10
N LYS A 308 5.14 -19.73 5.99
CA LYS A 308 6.36 -20.29 6.60
C LYS A 308 6.21 -20.24 8.12
N ILE A 309 6.86 -21.15 8.83
CA ILE A 309 6.89 -21.17 10.30
C ILE A 309 8.29 -20.76 10.76
N LYS A 310 8.36 -19.84 11.73
CA LYS A 310 9.65 -19.46 12.32
C LYS A 310 10.17 -20.58 13.21
N SER A 311 11.37 -21.06 12.90
CA SER A 311 12.10 -22.04 13.72
C SER A 311 12.66 -21.43 15.00
#